data_AF-A0A7R9AGS1-F1
#
_entry.id   AF-A0A7R9AGS1-F1
#
_cell.length_a   1.000
_cell.length_b   1.000
_cell.length_c   1.000
_cell.angle_alpha   90.00
_cell.angle_beta   90.00
_cell.angle_gamma   90.00
#
_symmetry.space_group_name_H-M   'P 1'
#
loop_
_entity.id
_entity.type
_entity.pdbx_description
1 polymer ?
#
loop_
_entity_poly.entity_id
_entity_poly.type
_entity_poly.pdbx_seq_one_letter_code
_entity_poly.pdbx_strand_id
1 'polypeptide(L)'
;DTNMKRTYQPSTTRRKRTHGFLVRMKTRGGRAVLNARRAKGRKRVAAHRLLKTDEFSSVFSFGKRFRGEVWTLLLIDKRRLQKVSSDENQSQLVSFEPTSRLGVVVGKRHLKRAVDRNCAKRVARTWFRTRRLQLPLGDYILRLDRPIRSTSARQFKQVCWKDFQCLEMQLRRFYRLDPT
;
A
#
# COMPACT_ATOMS: atom_id res chain seq x y z
N ASP A 1 30.17 -5.05 19.40
CA ASP A 1 29.14 -5.77 18.60
C ASP A 1 27.78 -5.84 19.26
N THR A 2 26.86 -4.94 18.90
CA THR A 2 25.47 -4.96 19.39
C THR A 2 24.61 -5.86 18.50
N ASN A 3 24.64 -7.17 18.76
CA ASN A 3 23.74 -8.14 18.13
C ASN A 3 22.31 -8.03 18.69
N MET A 4 21.57 -6.98 18.30
CA MET A 4 20.15 -6.85 18.61
C MET A 4 19.34 -7.88 17.80
N LYS A 5 19.13 -9.09 18.36
CA LYS A 5 18.23 -10.10 17.80
C LYS A 5 16.79 -9.57 17.71
N ARG A 6 16.16 -9.74 16.55
CA ARG A 6 14.72 -9.40 16.37
C ARG A 6 13.86 -10.34 17.22
N THR A 7 12.79 -9.84 17.83
CA THR A 7 11.83 -10.61 18.65
C THR A 7 11.09 -11.70 17.87
N TYR A 8 10.95 -11.53 16.55
CA TYR A 8 10.32 -12.53 15.69
C TYR A 8 11.40 -13.16 14.80
N GLN A 9 11.76 -14.40 15.13
CA GLN A 9 12.70 -15.24 14.38
C GLN A 9 11.96 -16.47 13.83
N PRO A 10 11.09 -16.30 12.81
CA PRO A 10 10.34 -17.41 12.28
C PRO A 10 11.24 -18.36 11.50
N SER A 11 11.17 -19.64 11.83
CA SER A 11 11.69 -20.68 10.94
C SER A 11 10.85 -20.71 9.66
N THR A 12 11.48 -20.38 8.52
CA THR A 12 10.87 -20.46 7.19
C THR A 12 10.47 -21.90 6.87
N THR A 13 11.30 -22.87 7.26
CA THR A 13 11.04 -24.30 7.12
C THR A 13 9.81 -24.74 7.90
N ARG A 14 9.72 -24.43 9.20
CA ARG A 14 8.55 -24.77 10.03
C ARG A 14 7.28 -24.15 9.45
N ARG A 15 7.34 -22.88 9.05
CA ARG A 15 6.19 -22.19 8.46
C ARG A 15 5.70 -22.85 7.17
N LYS A 16 6.61 -23.25 6.27
CA LYS A 16 6.25 -23.95 5.03
C LYS A 16 5.62 -25.33 5.33
N ARG A 17 6.15 -26.06 6.32
CA ARG A 17 5.63 -27.37 6.74
C ARG A 17 4.27 -27.29 7.46
N THR A 18 4.00 -26.26 8.25
CA THR A 18 2.73 -26.15 9.00
C THR A 18 1.65 -25.37 8.25
N HIS A 19 2.03 -24.39 7.44
CA HIS A 19 1.10 -23.44 6.83
C HIS A 19 1.26 -23.30 5.31
N GLY A 20 2.10 -24.12 4.68
CA GLY A 20 2.31 -24.11 3.24
C GLY A 20 1.07 -24.47 2.43
N PHE A 21 1.13 -24.17 1.14
CA PHE A 21 0.02 -24.41 0.22
C PHE A 21 -0.34 -25.90 0.13
N LEU A 22 0.65 -26.78 -0.06
CA LEU A 22 0.46 -28.23 -0.14
C LEU A 22 -0.20 -28.80 1.13
N VAL A 23 0.25 -28.32 2.30
CA VAL A 23 -0.28 -28.72 3.61
C VAL A 23 -1.75 -28.31 3.76
N ARG A 24 -2.09 -27.09 3.30
CA ARG A 24 -3.47 -26.61 3.26
C ARG A 24 -4.34 -27.40 2.28
N MET A 25 -3.78 -27.85 1.15
CA MET A 25 -4.51 -28.67 0.18
C MET A 25 -4.81 -30.09 0.69
N LYS A 26 -3.97 -30.64 1.57
CA LYS A 26 -4.13 -32.01 2.12
C LYS A 26 -5.40 -32.19 2.95
N THR A 27 -5.79 -31.18 3.75
CA THR A 27 -6.93 -31.30 4.69
C THR A 27 -8.21 -30.65 4.14
N ARG A 28 -9.38 -31.12 4.59
CA ARG A 28 -10.68 -30.52 4.23
C ARG A 28 -10.77 -29.06 4.69
N GLY A 29 -10.40 -28.77 5.93
CA GLY A 29 -10.40 -27.41 6.49
C GLY A 29 -9.39 -26.48 5.80
N GLY A 30 -8.21 -26.98 5.42
CA GLY A 30 -7.24 -26.20 4.66
C GLY A 30 -7.72 -25.85 3.24
N ARG A 31 -8.37 -26.80 2.55
CA ARG A 31 -9.01 -26.57 1.24
C ARG A 31 -10.12 -25.53 1.34
N ALA A 32 -10.97 -25.60 2.37
CA ALA A 32 -12.01 -24.60 2.62
C ALA A 32 -11.42 -23.18 2.81
N VAL A 33 -10.33 -23.05 3.57
CA VAL A 33 -9.62 -21.76 3.72
C VAL A 33 -9.08 -21.25 2.38
N LEU A 34 -8.50 -22.12 1.55
CA LEU A 34 -7.99 -21.72 0.23
C LEU A 34 -9.14 -21.31 -0.71
N ASN A 35 -10.26 -22.03 -0.70
CA ASN A 35 -11.44 -21.72 -1.49
C ASN A 35 -12.06 -20.39 -1.06
N ALA A 36 -12.23 -20.14 0.24
CA ALA A 36 -12.69 -18.85 0.75
C ALA A 36 -11.75 -17.70 0.34
N ARG A 37 -10.43 -17.94 0.31
CA ARG A 37 -9.45 -16.95 -0.16
C ARG A 37 -9.55 -16.68 -1.66
N ARG A 38 -9.77 -17.72 -2.47
CA ARG A 38 -9.95 -17.62 -3.93
C ARG A 38 -11.28 -16.98 -4.29
N ALA A 39 -12.37 -17.38 -3.63
CA ALA A 39 -13.71 -16.79 -3.76
C ALA A 39 -13.70 -15.29 -3.41
N LYS A 40 -12.90 -14.89 -2.41
CA LYS A 40 -12.62 -13.48 -2.12
C LYS A 40 -11.75 -12.76 -3.18
N GLY A 41 -11.52 -13.36 -4.35
CA GLY A 41 -10.80 -12.75 -5.47
C GLY A 41 -9.29 -12.60 -5.26
N ARG A 42 -8.67 -13.28 -4.29
CA ARG A 42 -7.22 -13.13 -4.01
C ARG A 42 -6.33 -13.90 -5.00
N LYS A 43 -6.66 -13.90 -6.31
CA LYS A 43 -5.80 -14.45 -7.38
C LYS A 43 -4.52 -13.61 -7.56
N ARG A 44 -4.61 -12.28 -7.38
CA ARG A 44 -3.46 -11.36 -7.23
C ARG A 44 -3.67 -10.58 -5.93
N VAL A 45 -2.78 -10.75 -4.96
CA VAL A 45 -2.96 -10.24 -3.57
C VAL A 45 -2.83 -8.69 -3.48
N ALA A 46 -2.56 -8.01 -4.59
CA ALA A 46 -1.98 -6.67 -4.58
C ALA A 46 -2.11 -5.91 -5.91
N ALA A 47 -3.21 -6.03 -6.65
CA ALA A 47 -3.37 -5.32 -7.94
C ALA A 47 -3.10 -3.80 -7.85
N HIS A 48 -3.37 -3.20 -6.68
CA HIS A 48 -3.19 -1.76 -6.44
C HIS A 48 -2.16 -1.46 -5.36
N ARG A 49 -1.14 -2.31 -5.21
CA ARG A 49 -0.03 -2.04 -4.28
C ARG A 49 1.28 -1.90 -5.03
N LEU A 50 2.11 -0.96 -4.57
CA LEU A 50 3.53 -0.94 -4.90
C LEU A 50 4.21 -2.00 -4.05
N LEU A 51 4.99 -2.87 -4.71
CA LEU A 51 5.62 -4.02 -4.07
C LEU A 51 7.12 -4.07 -4.29
N LYS A 52 7.59 -3.69 -5.49
CA LYS A 52 8.98 -3.87 -5.85
C LYS A 52 9.83 -2.66 -5.45
N THR A 53 11.06 -2.91 -5.04
CA THR A 53 11.95 -1.87 -4.48
C THR A 53 12.25 -0.76 -5.47
N ASP A 54 12.49 -1.10 -6.74
CA ASP A 54 12.68 -0.17 -7.85
C ASP A 54 11.49 0.79 -8.00
N GLU A 55 10.26 0.29 -7.93
CA GLU A 55 9.05 1.12 -7.98
C GLU A 55 8.99 2.13 -6.83
N PHE A 56 9.42 1.72 -5.62
CA PHE A 56 9.52 2.63 -4.48
C PHE A 56 10.60 3.69 -4.72
N SER A 57 11.79 3.27 -5.18
CA SER A 57 12.91 4.17 -5.45
C SER A 57 12.55 5.25 -6.46
N SER A 58 11.87 4.89 -7.55
CA SER A 58 11.40 5.88 -8.54
C SER A 58 10.53 6.94 -7.89
N VAL A 59 9.52 6.54 -7.10
CA VAL A 59 8.60 7.49 -6.45
C VAL A 59 9.32 8.35 -5.40
N PHE A 60 10.32 7.82 -4.71
CA PHE A 60 11.11 8.62 -3.77
C PHE A 60 11.98 9.67 -4.45
N SER A 61 12.60 9.34 -5.58
CA SER A 61 13.49 10.24 -6.32
C SER A 61 12.70 11.31 -7.07
N PHE A 62 11.68 10.91 -7.83
CA PHE A 62 11.00 11.78 -8.80
C PHE A 62 9.57 12.17 -8.42
N GLY A 63 9.03 11.62 -7.33
CA GLY A 63 7.65 11.89 -6.93
C GLY A 63 7.43 13.31 -6.41
N LYS A 64 6.32 13.91 -6.82
CA LYS A 64 5.79 15.14 -6.21
C LYS A 64 5.43 14.87 -4.76
N ARG A 65 5.68 15.84 -3.87
CA ARG A 65 5.54 15.67 -2.42
C ARG A 65 4.45 16.60 -1.89
N PHE A 66 3.48 16.03 -1.19
CA PHE A 66 2.44 16.75 -0.45
C PHE A 66 2.61 16.42 1.01
N ARG A 67 2.70 17.44 1.86
CA ARG A 67 2.99 17.27 3.29
C ARG A 67 1.73 17.53 4.10
N GLY A 68 1.39 16.56 4.92
CA GLY A 68 0.41 16.68 5.98
C GLY A 68 1.08 16.99 7.32
N GLU A 69 0.30 16.91 8.38
CA GLU A 69 0.74 17.08 9.76
C GLU A 69 1.67 15.94 10.19
N VAL A 70 1.36 14.68 9.83
CA VAL A 70 2.14 13.50 10.22
C VAL A 70 2.53 12.59 9.06
N TRP A 71 1.79 12.62 7.95
CA TRP A 71 2.02 11.86 6.73
C TRP A 71 2.50 12.76 5.60
N THR A 72 3.35 12.20 4.75
CA THR A 72 3.72 12.77 3.46
C THR A 72 3.23 11.85 2.36
N LEU A 73 2.53 12.41 1.37
CA LEU A 73 2.14 11.73 0.14
C LEU A 73 3.18 12.04 -0.94
N LEU A 74 3.78 11.00 -1.52
CA LEU A 74 4.59 11.10 -2.72
C LEU A 74 3.82 10.51 -3.90
N LEU A 75 3.90 11.16 -5.07
CA LEU A 75 3.18 10.74 -6.27
C LEU A 75 4.05 10.89 -7.52
N ILE A 76 4.13 9.80 -8.30
CA ILE A 76 4.46 9.89 -9.72
C ILE A 76 3.18 9.76 -10.55
N ASP A 77 2.89 10.79 -11.32
CA ASP A 77 1.79 10.81 -12.28
C ASP A 77 2.13 9.96 -13.51
N LYS A 78 1.32 8.94 -13.79
CA LYS A 78 1.54 8.05 -14.94
C LYS A 78 0.79 8.47 -16.19
N ARG A 79 -0.04 9.52 -16.14
CA ARG A 79 -0.76 10.01 -17.33
C ARG A 79 0.19 10.47 -18.43
N ARG A 80 1.35 11.03 -18.07
CA ARG A 80 2.36 11.47 -19.05
C ARG A 80 3.11 10.32 -19.73
N LEU A 81 3.15 9.13 -19.11
CA LEU A 81 3.86 7.97 -19.64
C LEU A 81 3.03 7.15 -20.63
N GLN A 82 1.74 7.45 -20.80
CA GLN A 82 0.86 6.75 -21.75
C GLN A 82 1.02 7.22 -23.21
N LYS A 83 1.81 8.27 -23.49
CA LYS A 83 1.92 8.87 -24.83
C LYS A 83 2.91 8.19 -25.79
N VAL A 84 3.51 7.04 -25.44
CA VAL A 84 4.57 6.40 -26.26
C VAL A 84 4.35 4.89 -26.40
N SER A 85 3.20 4.48 -26.94
CA SER A 85 3.02 3.11 -27.41
C SER A 85 2.08 3.08 -28.60
N SER A 86 2.43 3.84 -29.63
CA SER A 86 2.03 3.60 -31.01
C SER A 86 3.19 2.86 -31.67
N ASP A 87 3.42 1.61 -31.24
CA ASP A 87 4.19 0.64 -32.02
C ASP A 87 3.41 -0.66 -32.04
N GLU A 88 2.98 -1.01 -33.24
CA GLU A 88 2.22 -2.20 -33.60
C GLU A 88 3.10 -3.44 -33.43
N ASN A 89 3.06 -4.07 -32.25
CA ASN A 89 3.41 -5.48 -32.12
C ASN A 89 2.59 -6.11 -30.99
N GLN A 90 1.33 -6.40 -31.34
CA GLN A 90 0.37 -7.11 -30.51
C GLN A 90 0.53 -8.62 -30.65
N SER A 91 1.27 -9.25 -29.75
CA SER A 91 1.08 -10.69 -29.47
C SER A 91 1.60 -11.10 -28.08
N GLN A 92 1.11 -10.42 -27.04
CA GLN A 92 0.83 -10.99 -25.70
C GLN A 92 0.17 -9.91 -24.83
N LEU A 93 -1.11 -9.64 -25.13
CA LEU A 93 -1.94 -8.67 -24.41
C LEU A 93 -2.28 -9.18 -23.01
N VAL A 94 -1.40 -8.93 -22.05
CA VAL A 94 -1.84 -8.68 -20.68
C VAL A 94 -2.18 -7.20 -20.64
N SER A 95 -3.43 -6.86 -20.90
CA SER A 95 -3.96 -5.49 -20.82
C SER A 95 -3.65 -4.90 -19.43
N PHE A 96 -2.54 -4.16 -19.34
CA PHE A 96 -2.10 -3.53 -18.11
C PHE A 96 -2.90 -2.23 -17.98
N GLU A 97 -4.15 -2.37 -17.54
CA GLU A 97 -4.96 -1.22 -17.21
C GLU A 97 -4.17 -0.33 -16.24
N PRO A 98 -3.89 0.93 -16.60
CA PRO A 98 -3.12 1.84 -15.79
C PRO A 98 -3.95 2.12 -14.53
N THR A 99 -3.59 1.46 -13.45
CA THR A 99 -4.31 1.56 -12.18
C THR A 99 -3.50 2.34 -11.18
N SER A 100 -4.17 3.18 -10.37
CA SER A 100 -3.51 3.83 -9.24
C SER A 100 -3.05 2.79 -8.22
N ARG A 101 -1.77 2.85 -7.81
CA ARG A 101 -1.13 1.90 -6.88
C ARG A 101 -0.62 2.61 -5.63
N LEU A 102 -0.67 1.93 -4.49
CA LEU A 102 -0.23 2.50 -3.20
C LEU A 102 0.90 1.69 -2.54
N GLY A 103 1.96 2.38 -2.15
CA GLY A 103 2.95 1.98 -1.17
C GLY A 103 2.68 2.67 0.18
N VAL A 104 2.92 1.97 1.30
CA VAL A 104 2.79 2.56 2.64
C VAL A 104 4.04 2.30 3.46
N VAL A 105 4.66 3.37 3.94
CA VAL A 105 5.94 3.37 4.63
C VAL A 105 5.73 3.88 6.05
N VAL A 106 5.97 3.02 7.03
CA VAL A 106 5.83 3.34 8.45
C VAL A 106 7.09 2.89 9.17
N GLY A 107 7.93 3.86 9.54
CA GLY A 107 9.18 3.62 10.25
C GLY A 107 8.96 3.21 11.70
N LYS A 108 9.85 2.35 12.22
CA LYS A 108 9.84 1.93 13.64
C LYS A 108 10.10 3.10 14.60
N ARG A 109 10.80 4.14 14.13
CA ARG A 109 11.12 5.35 14.90
C ARG A 109 9.86 6.17 15.26
N HIS A 110 8.84 6.18 14.40
CA HIS A 110 7.60 6.94 14.62
C HIS A 110 6.55 6.15 15.40
N LEU A 111 6.48 4.84 15.18
CA LEU A 111 5.54 3.93 15.86
C LEU A 111 6.29 2.69 16.32
N LYS A 112 6.56 2.63 17.64
CA LYS A 112 7.35 1.55 18.26
C LYS A 112 6.62 0.21 18.23
N ARG A 113 5.32 0.19 18.55
CA ARG A 113 4.51 -1.04 18.61
C ARG A 113 4.12 -1.51 17.21
N ALA A 114 4.19 -2.82 16.97
CA ALA A 114 3.83 -3.40 15.68
C ALA A 114 2.34 -3.27 15.37
N VAL A 115 1.49 -3.30 16.40
CA VAL A 115 0.04 -3.14 16.29
C VAL A 115 -0.30 -1.77 15.71
N ASP A 116 0.31 -0.70 16.23
CA ASP A 116 0.09 0.68 15.76
C ASP A 116 0.54 0.87 14.31
N ARG A 117 1.71 0.33 13.95
CA ARG A 117 2.19 0.33 12.56
C ARG A 117 1.22 -0.38 11.63
N ASN A 118 0.67 -1.51 12.07
CA ASN A 118 -0.29 -2.27 11.29
C ASN A 118 -1.64 -1.56 11.20
N CYS A 119 -2.05 -0.86 12.25
CA CYS A 119 -3.21 0.03 12.25
C CYS A 119 -3.04 1.13 11.21
N ALA A 120 -1.96 1.92 11.28
CA ALA A 120 -1.60 2.96 10.30
C ALA A 120 -1.68 2.44 8.85
N LYS A 121 -1.00 1.32 8.58
CA LYS A 121 -1.02 0.68 7.25
C LYS A 121 -2.41 0.23 6.82
N ARG A 122 -3.28 -0.19 7.75
CA ARG A 122 -4.66 -0.57 7.44
C ARG A 122 -5.52 0.65 7.13
N VAL A 123 -5.37 1.73 7.89
CA VAL A 123 -6.11 2.99 7.68
C VAL A 123 -5.73 3.60 6.33
N ALA A 124 -4.43 3.77 6.05
CA ALA A 124 -3.92 4.27 4.77
C ALA A 124 -4.45 3.47 3.56
N ARG A 125 -4.42 2.14 3.64
CA ARG A 125 -4.97 1.28 2.57
C ARG A 125 -6.48 1.38 2.44
N THR A 126 -7.21 1.71 3.51
CA THR A 126 -8.67 1.81 3.49
C THR A 126 -9.10 3.13 2.87
N TRP A 127 -8.45 4.23 3.25
CA TRP A 127 -8.59 5.51 2.58
C TRP A 127 -8.32 5.37 1.08
N PHE A 128 -7.16 4.82 0.68
CA PHE A 128 -6.85 4.69 -0.74
C PHE A 128 -7.86 3.81 -1.49
N ARG A 129 -8.27 2.66 -0.94
CA ARG A 129 -9.25 1.76 -1.59
C ARG A 129 -10.58 2.43 -1.89
N THR A 130 -11.03 3.33 -1.03
CA THR A 130 -12.33 4.00 -1.16
C THR A 130 -12.28 5.20 -2.10
N ARG A 131 -11.11 5.86 -2.23
CA ARG A 131 -10.93 7.04 -3.10
C ARG A 131 -10.23 6.74 -4.41
N ARG A 132 -9.71 5.53 -4.59
CA ARG A 132 -8.81 5.15 -5.70
C ARG A 132 -9.30 5.59 -7.09
N LEU A 133 -10.60 5.47 -7.35
CA LEU A 133 -11.20 5.81 -8.66
C LEU A 133 -11.24 7.32 -8.92
N GLN A 134 -11.26 8.13 -7.87
CA GLN A 134 -11.28 9.60 -7.95
C GLN A 134 -9.86 10.20 -7.95
N LEU A 135 -8.85 9.40 -7.62
CA LEU A 135 -7.46 9.84 -7.60
C LEU A 135 -6.84 9.73 -9.00
N PRO A 136 -5.95 10.67 -9.40
CA PRO A 136 -5.19 10.57 -10.63
C PRO A 136 -4.50 9.22 -10.81
N LEU A 137 -4.30 8.81 -12.07
CA LEU A 137 -3.54 7.60 -12.38
C LEU A 137 -2.06 7.80 -12.01
N GLY A 138 -1.57 6.97 -11.09
CA GLY A 138 -0.19 7.10 -10.64
C GLY A 138 0.23 6.14 -9.55
N ASP A 139 1.51 6.24 -9.21
CA ASP A 139 2.14 5.49 -8.14
C ASP A 139 2.26 6.39 -6.90
N TYR A 140 1.58 6.00 -5.84
CA TYR A 140 1.46 6.75 -4.59
C TYR A 140 2.28 6.09 -3.48
N ILE A 141 3.05 6.87 -2.72
CA ILE A 141 3.63 6.44 -1.45
C ILE A 141 3.08 7.32 -0.33
N LEU A 142 2.45 6.69 0.67
CA LEU A 142 2.18 7.34 1.96
C LEU A 142 3.29 6.99 2.94
N ARG A 143 4.07 8.00 3.34
CA ARG A 143 5.16 7.86 4.31
C ARG A 143 4.80 8.56 5.61
N LEU A 144 4.84 7.83 6.72
CA LEU A 144 4.70 8.44 8.04
C LEU A 144 6.02 9.10 8.42
N ASP A 145 6.00 10.41 8.65
CA ASP A 145 7.18 11.25 8.92
C ASP A 145 7.26 11.76 10.35
N ARG A 146 6.14 11.76 11.07
CA ARG A 146 6.08 12.13 12.49
C ARG A 146 5.39 11.05 13.32
N PRO A 147 5.70 10.93 14.62
CA PRO A 147 4.99 10.01 15.50
C PRO A 147 3.53 10.45 15.69
N ILE A 148 2.62 9.48 15.77
CA ILE A 148 1.21 9.74 16.09
C ILE A 148 1.05 9.54 17.60
N ARG A 149 0.82 10.62 18.33
CA ARG A 149 0.49 10.58 19.75
C ARG A 149 -1.03 10.45 19.89
N SER A 150 -1.51 9.32 20.38
CA SER A 150 -2.95 9.08 20.56
C SER A 150 -3.20 8.27 21.81
N THR A 151 -4.24 8.63 22.56
CA THR A 151 -4.65 7.93 23.79
C THR A 151 -5.54 6.72 23.46
N SER A 152 -6.25 6.74 22.32
CA SER A 152 -7.15 5.65 21.90
C SER A 152 -7.03 5.28 20.42
N ALA A 153 -7.49 4.07 20.07
CA ALA A 153 -7.54 3.60 18.69
C ALA A 153 -8.47 4.45 17.80
N ARG A 154 -9.51 5.08 18.38
CA ARG A 154 -10.41 6.00 17.68
C ARG A 154 -9.68 7.29 17.31
N GLN A 155 -9.01 7.90 18.29
CA GLN A 155 -8.21 9.11 18.08
C GLN A 155 -7.09 8.88 17.07
N PHE A 156 -6.40 7.73 17.14
CA PHE A 156 -5.38 7.34 16.17
C PHE A 156 -5.91 7.36 14.73
N LYS A 157 -7.08 6.74 14.51
CA LYS A 157 -7.74 6.74 13.21
C LYS A 157 -8.13 8.14 12.78
N GLN A 158 -8.72 8.94 13.68
CA GLN A 158 -9.12 10.33 13.39
C GLN A 158 -7.94 11.18 12.91
N VAL A 159 -6.79 11.12 13.61
CA VAL A 159 -5.57 11.82 13.19
C VAL A 159 -5.15 11.41 11.78
N CYS A 160 -5.12 10.10 11.49
CA CYS A 160 -4.77 9.62 10.15
C CYS A 160 -5.77 10.09 9.08
N TRP A 161 -7.07 10.01 9.35
CA TRP A 161 -8.12 10.39 8.41
C TRP A 161 -8.10 11.90 8.10
N LYS A 162 -7.97 12.74 9.13
CA LYS A 162 -7.85 14.19 8.99
C LYS A 162 -6.65 14.54 8.09
N ASP A 163 -5.52 13.88 8.32
CA ASP A 163 -4.30 14.15 7.56
C ASP A 163 -4.42 13.68 6.10
N PHE A 164 -5.04 12.52 5.87
CA PHE A 164 -5.31 12.04 4.51
C PHE A 164 -6.29 12.94 3.74
N GLN A 165 -7.30 13.49 4.42
CA GLN A 165 -8.19 14.49 3.81
C GLN A 165 -7.44 15.76 3.43
N CYS A 166 -6.55 16.25 4.29
CA CYS A 166 -5.69 17.40 3.96
C CYS A 166 -4.83 17.13 2.72
N LEU A 167 -4.15 15.97 2.69
CA LEU A 167 -3.33 15.55 1.54
C LEU A 167 -4.16 15.41 0.26
N GLU A 168 -5.38 14.87 0.36
CA GLU A 168 -6.30 14.73 -0.77
C GLU A 168 -6.73 16.11 -1.32
N MET A 169 -7.07 17.06 -0.45
CA MET A 169 -7.39 18.43 -0.87
C MET A 169 -6.21 19.12 -1.57
N GLN A 170 -5.00 18.98 -1.02
CA GLN A 170 -3.79 19.51 -1.66
C GLN A 170 -3.57 18.90 -3.06
N LEU A 171 -3.76 17.59 -3.18
CA LEU A 171 -3.63 16.87 -4.44
C LEU A 171 -4.66 17.34 -5.47
N ARG A 172 -5.94 17.45 -5.07
CA ARG A 172 -7.03 17.92 -5.94
C ARG A 172 -6.80 19.35 -6.41
N ARG A 173 -6.39 20.25 -5.50
CA ARG A 173 -6.02 21.63 -5.83
C ARG A 173 -4.87 21.68 -6.84
N PHE A 174 -3.86 20.84 -6.66
CA PHE A 174 -2.72 20.77 -7.57
C PHE A 174 -3.11 20.33 -8.99
N TYR A 175 -4.04 19.38 -9.09
CA TYR A 175 -4.50 18.84 -10.38
C TYR A 175 -5.76 19.51 -10.95
N ARG A 176 -6.27 20.57 -10.28
CA ARG A 176 -7.52 21.24 -10.64
C ARG A 176 -8.67 20.25 -10.87
N LEU A 177 -8.78 19.29 -9.96
CA LEU A 177 -9.90 18.33 -9.98
C LEU A 177 -11.10 18.97 -9.27
N ASP A 178 -12.28 18.84 -9.86
CA ASP A 178 -13.51 19.38 -9.26
C ASP A 178 -13.79 18.76 -7.88
N PRO A 179 -14.33 19.56 -6.93
CA PRO A 179 -14.79 19.03 -5.66
C PRO A 179 -15.98 18.09 -5.90
N THR A 180 -15.87 16.85 -5.45
CA THR A 180 -16.97 15.87 -5.40
C THR A 180 -17.81 16.06 -4.16
#